data_AF-A0A352MU21-F1
#
_entry.id   AF-A0A352MU21-F1
#
_cell.length_a   1.000
_cell.length_b   1.000
_cell.length_c   1.000
_cell.angle_alpha   90.00
_cell.angle_beta   90.00
_cell.angle_gamma   90.00
#
_symmetry.space_group_name_H-M   'P 1'
#
loop_
_entity.id
_entity.type
_entity.pdbx_description
1 polymer ?
#
loop_
_entity_poly.entity_id
_entity_poly.type
_entity_poly.pdbx_seq_one_letter_code
_entity_poly.pdbx_strand_id
1 'polypeptide(L)' 'MEFNENERVKILYTNWKGITAYRNIIPKSIEFKSTDWHKEQQWILNAFDIDKQADRGFAIKDIKEWNLI' A
#
# COMPACT_ATOMS: atom_id res chain seq x y z
N MET A 1 3.97 12.17 14.36
CA MET A 1 4.98 11.92 13.32
C MET A 1 4.74 12.95 12.24
N GLU A 2 5.73 13.78 11.96
CA GLU A 2 5.69 14.64 10.77
C GLU A 2 5.93 13.73 9.57
N PHE A 3 4.95 13.66 8.67
CA PHE A 3 5.12 12.99 7.40
C PHE A 3 5.51 14.05 6.37
N ASN A 4 6.51 13.76 5.54
CA ASN A 4 6.88 14.65 4.44
C ASN A 4 5.76 14.60 3.38
N GLU A 5 5.15 15.73 3.07
CA GLU A 5 4.06 15.78 2.08
C GLU A 5 4.52 15.31 0.70
N ASN A 6 5.81 15.46 0.38
CA ASN A 6 6.40 15.00 -0.89
C ASN A 6 6.46 13.46 -1.02
N GLU A 7 6.18 12.72 0.05
CA GLU A 7 6.18 11.25 0.04
C GLU A 7 4.77 10.68 -0.15
N ARG A 8 3.75 11.53 -0.32
CA ARG A 8 2.38 11.07 -0.56
C ARG A 8 2.23 10.54 -1.97
N VAL A 9 1.56 9.39 -2.06
CA VAL A 9 1.31 8.71 -3.32
C VAL A 9 -0.14 8.28 -3.36
N LYS A 10 -0.77 8.46 -4.52
CA LYS A 10 -2.07 7.87 -4.82
C LYS A 10 -1.89 6.63 -5.69
N ILE A 11 -2.27 5.48 -5.14
CA ILE A 11 -2.20 4.19 -5.84
C ILE A 11 -3.60 3.70 -6.24
N LEU A 12 -3.71 3.03 -7.39
CA LEU A 12 -4.90 2.21 -7.71
C LEU A 12 -4.61 0.79 -7.25
N TYR A 13 -5.36 0.28 -6.27
CA TYR A 13 -5.06 -1.01 -5.62
C TYR A 13 -6.25 -1.95 -5.61
N THR A 14 -6.02 -3.23 -5.90
CA THR A 14 -7.03 -4.29 -5.77
C THR A 14 -6.84 -5.04 -4.45
N ASN A 15 -7.85 -5.03 -3.59
CA ASN A 15 -7.76 -5.73 -2.30
C ASN A 15 -8.11 -7.22 -2.43
N TRP A 16 -7.97 -7.97 -1.33
CA TRP A 16 -8.31 -9.39 -1.25
C TRP A 16 -9.78 -9.73 -1.58
N LYS A 17 -10.69 -8.74 -1.56
CA LYS A 17 -12.09 -8.89 -1.98
C LYS A 17 -12.29 -8.66 -3.49
N GLY A 18 -11.22 -8.45 -4.25
CA GLY A 18 -11.28 -8.13 -5.68
C GLY A 18 -11.72 -6.69 -5.98
N ILE A 19 -11.85 -5.83 -4.96
CA ILE A 19 -12.29 -4.44 -5.15
C ILE A 19 -11.07 -3.58 -5.50
N THR A 20 -11.10 -2.99 -6.69
CA THR A 20 -10.12 -1.98 -7.13
C THR A 20 -10.59 -0.58 -6.71
N ALA A 21 -9.74 0.15 -5.99
CA ALA A 21 -10.02 1.53 -5.61
C ALA A 21 -8.72 2.33 -5.39
N TYR A 22 -8.82 3.65 -5.48
CA TYR A 22 -7.69 4.52 -5.14
C TYR A 22 -7.41 4.54 -3.62
N ARG A 23 -6.13 4.63 -3.25
CA ARG A 23 -5.66 4.84 -1.89
C ARG A 23 -4.61 5.93 -1.83
N ASN A 24 -4.74 6.82 -0.86
CA ASN A 24 -3.70 7.79 -0.52
C ASN A 24 -2.81 7.19 0.56
N ILE A 25 -1.53 7.02 0.26
CA ILE A 25 -0.59 6.33 1.13
C ILE A 25 0.70 7.12 1.31
N ILE A 26 1.41 6.80 2.39
CA ILE A 26 2.78 7.23 2.66
C ILE A 26 3.64 5.96 2.73
N PRO A 27 4.39 5.63 1.66
CA PRO A 27 5.30 4.49 1.60
C PRO A 27 6.30 4.47 2.76
N LYS A 28 6.61 3.29 3.31
CA LYS A 28 7.59 3.11 4.40
C LYS A 28 8.72 2.14 4.05
N SER A 29 8.38 0.95 3.58
CA SER A 29 9.37 -0.08 3.20
C SER A 29 8.80 -1.07 2.18
N ILE A 30 9.69 -1.75 1.46
CA ILE A 30 9.34 -2.87 0.57
C ILE A 30 10.04 -4.13 1.10
N GLU A 31 9.27 -5.20 1.30
CA GLU A 31 9.75 -6.46 1.89
C GLU A 31 9.20 -7.66 1.12
N PHE A 32 10.03 -8.69 0.90
CA PHE A 32 9.58 -9.98 0.38
C PHE A 32 9.21 -10.90 1.55
N LYS A 33 7.91 -11.02 1.85
CA LYS A 33 7.43 -11.76 3.02
C LYS A 33 6.04 -12.35 2.76
N SER A 34 5.66 -13.30 3.61
CA SER A 34 4.26 -13.67 3.82
C SER A 34 3.74 -13.00 5.09
N THR A 35 2.43 -12.79 5.17
CA THR A 35 1.74 -12.25 6.36
C THR A 35 0.46 -13.05 6.58
N ASP A 36 -0.20 -12.89 7.73
CA ASP A 36 -1.49 -13.55 7.99
C ASP A 36 -2.55 -13.21 6.93
N TRP A 37 -2.44 -12.02 6.33
CA TRP A 37 -3.32 -11.51 5.28
C TRP A 37 -2.84 -11.84 3.85
N HIS A 38 -1.56 -12.19 3.69
CA HIS A 38 -0.91 -12.53 2.42
C HIS A 38 -0.12 -13.83 2.62
N LYS A 39 -0.82 -14.98 2.55
CA LYS A 39 -0.22 -16.28 2.91
C LYS A 39 0.90 -16.71 1.96
N GLU A 40 0.86 -16.25 0.71
CA GLU A 40 1.94 -16.45 -0.25
C GLU A 40 3.04 -15.41 -0.05
N GLN A 41 4.30 -15.85 -0.10
CA GLN A 41 5.43 -14.93 -0.13
C GLN A 41 5.37 -14.07 -1.39
N GLN A 42 5.42 -12.75 -1.19
CA GLN A 42 5.39 -11.78 -2.27
C GLN A 42 5.99 -10.46 -1.81
N TRP A 43 6.21 -9.56 -2.77
CA TRP A 43 6.63 -8.20 -2.48
C TRP A 43 5.47 -7.40 -1.87
N ILE A 44 5.67 -6.94 -0.64
CA ILE A 44 4.74 -6.12 0.13
C ILE A 44 5.31 -4.72 0.28
N LEU A 45 4.52 -3.71 -0.08
CA LEU A 45 4.75 -2.32 0.27
C LEU A 45 4.08 -2.03 1.62
N ASN A 46 4.87 -1.83 2.67
CA ASN A 46 4.35 -1.32 3.93
C ASN A 46 4.18 0.20 3.79
N ALA A 47 3.00 0.72 4.13
CA ALA A 47 2.68 2.14 4.03
C ALA A 47 1.64 2.54 5.08
N PHE A 48 1.64 3.83 5.45
CA PHE A 48 0.53 4.39 6.19
C PHE A 48 -0.60 4.75 5.20
N ASP A 49 -1.76 4.10 5.35
CA ASP A 49 -2.96 4.37 4.56
C ASP A 49 -3.70 5.56 5.19
N ILE A 50 -3.63 6.72 4.53
CA ILE A 50 -4.22 7.98 5.01
C ILE A 50 -5.75 7.86 5.06
N ASP A 51 -6.36 7.18 4.09
CA ASP A 51 -7.81 7.03 4.01
C ASP A 51 -8.35 6.13 5.13
N LYS A 52 -7.51 5.25 5.69
CA LYS A 52 -7.85 4.34 6.79
C LYS A 52 -7.21 4.70 8.12
N GLN A 53 -6.35 5.72 8.16
CA GLN A 53 -5.59 6.13 9.34
C GLN A 53 -4.88 4.95 10.02
N ALA A 54 -4.24 4.08 9.23
CA ALA A 54 -3.63 2.86 9.74
C ALA A 54 -2.45 2.40 8.88
N ASP A 55 -1.48 1.73 9.51
CA ASP A 55 -0.44 0.99 8.82
C ASP A 55 -0.99 -0.24 8.10
N ARG A 56 -0.65 -0.38 6.81
CA ARG A 56 -1.08 -1.49 5.97
C ARG A 56 0.04 -1.98 5.06
N GLY A 57 0.02 -3.29 4.79
CA GLY A 57 0.80 -3.90 3.72
C GLY A 57 -0.05 -4.00 2.46
N PHE A 58 0.48 -3.50 1.36
CA PHE A 58 -0.11 -3.62 0.02
C PHE A 58 0.70 -4.61 -0.80
N ALA A 59 0.05 -5.63 -1.36
CA ALA A 59 0.71 -6.52 -2.31
C ALA A 59 1.09 -5.73 -3.57
N ILE A 60 2.38 -5.65 -3.88
CA ILE A 60 2.86 -4.81 -5.00
C ILE A 60 2.27 -5.30 -6.34
N LYS A 61 2.07 -6.61 -6.50
CA LYS A 61 1.44 -7.20 -7.68
C LYS A 61 0.01 -6.70 -7.95
N ASP A 62 -0.68 -6.21 -6.92
CA ASP A 62 -2.07 -5.75 -7.00
C ASP A 62 -2.19 -4.22 -7.10
N ILE A 63 -1.06 -3.50 -7.16
CA ILE A 63 -0.98 -2.08 -7.48
C ILE A 63 -1.00 -1.93 -9.01
N LYS A 64 -2.01 -1.22 -9.53
CA LYS A 64 -2.25 -1.02 -10.96
C LYS A 64 -1.75 0.33 -11.47
N GLU A 65 -1.69 1.33 -10.60
CA GLU A 65 -1.25 2.69 -10.94
C GLU A 65 -0.52 3.31 -9.75
N TRP A 66 0.42 4.21 -10.05
CA TRP A 66 1.20 4.97 -9.09
C TRP A 66 1.25 6.44 -9.52
N ASN A 67 0.69 7.33 -8.71
CA ASN A 67 0.64 8.77 -9.00
C ASN A 67 1.22 9.57 -7.82
N LEU A 68 2.07 10.55 -8.13
CA LEU A 68 2.54 11.55 -7.17
C LEU A 68 1.42 12.57 -6.92
N ILE A 69 1.24 13.01 -5.68
CA ILE A 69 0.21 13.97 -5.27
C ILE A 69 0.73 15.00 -4.28
#